data_AF-A0A915PP30-F1
#
_entry.id   AF-A0A915PP30-F1
#
_cell.length_a   1.000
_cell.length_b   1.000
_cell.length_c   1.000
_cell.angle_alpha   90.00
_cell.angle_beta   90.00
_cell.angle_gamma   90.00
#
_symmetry.space_group_name_H-M   'P 1'
#
loop_
_entity.id
_entity.type
_entity.pdbx_description
1 polymer ?
#
loop_
_entity_poly.entity_id
_entity_poly.type
_entity_poly.pdbx_seq_one_letter_code
_entity_poly.pdbx_strand_id
1 'polypeptide(L)' 'MLISTQDYLQRRSGGVRTVPQLYVNGRFIGDYDTTERKEQSGELARVFSQAGITPKKFRPAFRKREC' A
#
# COMPACT_ATOMS: atom_id res chain seq x y z
N MET A 1 -26.07 13.98 0.71
CA MET A 1 -25.60 13.21 -0.47
C MET A 1 -24.41 12.38 -0.01
N LEU A 2 -24.58 11.06 0.18
CA LEU A 2 -23.50 10.15 0.53
C LEU A 2 -22.70 9.86 -0.74
N ILE A 3 -21.41 10.22 -0.76
CA ILE A 3 -20.51 9.77 -1.81
C ILE A 3 -20.24 8.28 -1.61
N SER A 4 -20.29 7.49 -2.68
CA SER A 4 -19.90 6.08 -2.58
C SER A 4 -18.40 5.99 -2.27
N THR A 5 -17.98 4.94 -1.56
CA THR A 5 -16.55 4.68 -1.31
C THR A 5 -15.75 4.66 -2.60
N GLN A 6 -16.34 4.11 -3.66
CA GLN A 6 -15.71 4.03 -4.97
C GLN A 6 -15.53 5.41 -5.61
N ASP A 7 -16.49 6.32 -5.47
CA ASP A 7 -16.37 7.70 -5.95
C ASP A 7 -15.36 8.50 -5.14
N TYR A 8 -15.32 8.27 -3.82
CA TYR A 8 -14.33 8.88 -2.95
C TYR A 8 -12.90 8.49 -3.35
N LEU A 9 -12.65 7.20 -3.56
CA LEU A 9 -11.33 6.69 -3.98
C LEU A 9 -10.91 7.24 -5.35
N GLN A 10 -11.82 7.27 -6.32
CA GLN A 10 -11.53 7.85 -7.64
C GLN A 10 -11.11 9.31 -7.56
N ARG A 11 -11.79 10.12 -6.74
CA ARG A 11 -11.43 11.53 -6.53
C ARG A 11 -10.06 11.70 -5.88
N ARG A 12 -9.67 10.79 -4.99
CA ARG A 12 -8.39 10.83 -4.26
C ARG A 12 -7.21 10.31 -5.08
N SER A 13 -7.45 9.38 -5.99
CA SER A 13 -6.41 8.71 -6.78
C SER A 13 -6.20 9.30 -8.18
N GLY A 14 -6.82 10.43 -8.50
CA GLY A 14 -6.74 11.03 -9.84
C GLY A 14 -7.46 10.21 -10.92
N GLY A 15 -8.53 9.49 -10.56
CA GLY A 15 -9.38 8.76 -11.50
C GLY A 15 -9.23 7.24 -11.50
N VAL A 16 -8.31 6.67 -10.69
CA VAL A 16 -8.15 5.21 -10.58
C VAL A 16 -9.40 4.57 -9.98
N ARG A 17 -9.95 3.58 -10.70
CA ARG A 17 -11.17 2.84 -10.31
C ARG A 17 -10.90 1.45 -9.74
N THR A 18 -9.66 0.98 -9.76
CA THR A 18 -9.28 -0.37 -9.34
C THR A 18 -8.87 -0.39 -7.87
N VAL A 19 -9.01 -1.56 -7.25
CA VAL A 19 -8.49 -1.88 -5.92
C VAL A 19 -7.56 -3.11 -6.04
N PRO A 20 -6.55 -3.26 -5.16
CA PRO A 20 -6.20 -2.39 -4.03
C PRO A 20 -5.58 -1.03 -4.45
N GLN A 21 -5.70 -0.02 -3.57
CA GLN A 21 -5.05 1.29 -3.70
C GLN A 21 -4.15 1.54 -2.50
N LEU A 22 -2.88 1.85 -2.73
CA LEU A 22 -1.90 2.12 -1.69
C LEU A 22 -1.79 3.62 -1.42
N TYR A 23 -1.87 3.99 -0.15
CA TYR A 23 -1.68 5.35 0.33
C TYR A 23 -0.65 5.37 1.45
N VAL A 24 0.25 6.36 1.43
CA VAL A 24 1.23 6.62 2.50
C VAL A 24 1.10 8.08 2.91
N ASN A 25 0.92 8.34 4.22
CA ASN A 25 0.69 9.68 4.77
C ASN A 25 -0.42 10.46 4.03
N GLY A 26 -1.51 9.77 3.68
CA GLY A 26 -2.66 10.36 3.00
C GLY A 26 -2.48 10.62 1.50
N ARG A 27 -1.31 10.33 0.92
CA ARG A 27 -1.00 10.51 -0.50
C ARG A 27 -1.10 9.19 -1.26
N PHE A 28 -1.73 9.23 -2.45
CA PHE A 28 -1.85 8.08 -3.34
C PHE A 28 -0.48 7.68 -3.91
N ILE A 29 -0.13 6.39 -3.76
CA ILE A 29 1.15 5.83 -4.20
C ILE A 29 0.99 5.01 -5.49
N GLY A 30 -0.11 4.27 -5.60
CA GLY A 30 -0.43 3.44 -6.77
C GLY A 30 -1.58 2.47 -6.53
N ASP A 31 -2.10 1.92 -7.62
CA ASP A 31 -2.87 0.67 -7.65
C ASP A 31 -1.93 -0.55 -7.58
N TYR A 32 -2.47 -1.77 -7.76
CA TYR A 32 -1.65 -3.00 -7.70
C TYR A 32 -0.47 -2.95 -8.68
N ASP A 33 -0.72 -2.79 -9.98
CA ASP A 33 0.32 -2.82 -11.01
C ASP A 33 1.39 -1.75 -10.77
N THR A 34 0.97 -0.55 -10.38
CA THR A 34 1.91 0.54 -10.08
C THR A 34 2.74 0.23 -8.83
N THR A 35 2.11 -0.31 -7.80
CA THR A 35 2.78 -0.67 -6.55
C THR A 35 3.78 -1.80 -6.77
N GLU A 36 3.41 -2.81 -7.54
CA GLU A 36 4.28 -3.94 -7.89
C GLU A 36 5.52 -3.45 -8.68
N ARG A 37 5.35 -2.59 -9.68
CA ARG A 37 6.48 -2.00 -10.41
C ARG A 37 7.40 -1.17 -9.49
N LYS A 38 6.83 -0.43 -8.53
CA LYS A 38 7.61 0.36 -7.55
C LYS A 38 8.35 -0.51 -6.55
N GLU A 39 7.78 -1.65 -6.20
CA GLU A 39 8.46 -2.65 -5.37
C GLU A 39 9.65 -3.23 -6.14
N GLN A 40 9.43 -3.68 -7.37
CA GLN A 40 10.48 -4.25 -8.24
C GLN A 40 11.62 -3.26 -8.51
N SER A 41 11.31 -1.96 -8.66
CA SER A 41 12.32 -0.91 -8.85
C SER A 41 13.01 -0.44 -7.57
N GLY A 42 12.51 -0.85 -6.39
CA GLY A 42 12.95 -0.33 -5.09
C GLY A 42 12.48 1.09 -4.78
N GLU A 43 11.68 1.73 -5.64
CA GLU A 43 11.08 3.04 -5.36
C GLU A 43 10.16 2.98 -4.14
N LEU A 44 9.41 1.88 -3.97
CA LEU A 44 8.47 1.74 -2.86
C LEU A 44 9.18 1.73 -1.50
N ALA A 45 10.34 1.06 -1.42
CA ALA A 45 11.19 1.07 -0.23
C ALA A 45 11.69 2.48 0.10
N ARG A 46 12.00 3.31 -0.90
CA ARG A 46 12.38 4.72 -0.70
C ARG A 46 11.21 5.54 -0.16
N VAL A 47 10.00 5.36 -0.71
CA VAL A 47 8.77 6.00 -0.22
C VAL A 47 8.53 5.66 1.25
N PHE A 48 8.64 4.38 1.63
CA PHE A 48 8.49 3.94 3.01
C PHE A 48 9.57 4.52 3.93
N SER A 49 10.82 4.52 3.49
CA SER A 49 11.94 5.09 4.26
C SER A 49 11.75 6.59 4.54
N GLN A 50 11.32 7.35 3.53
CA GLN A 50 11.01 8.78 3.66
C GLN A 50 9.80 9.03 4.58
N ALA A 51 8.87 8.08 4.65
CA ALA A 51 7.74 8.13 5.57
C ALA A 51 8.07 7.64 6.99
N GLY A 52 9.31 7.25 7.28
CA GLY A 52 9.72 6.68 8.56
C GLY A 52 9.19 5.27 8.82
N ILE A 53 8.71 4.58 7.79
CA ILE A 53 8.20 3.21 7.86
C ILE A 53 9.39 2.26 7.75
N THR A 54 9.78 1.65 8.86
CA THR A 54 10.88 0.70 8.91
C THR A 54 10.38 -0.74 8.85
N PRO A 55 11.04 -1.63 8.09
CA PRO A 55 10.68 -3.05 8.11
C PRO A 55 10.85 -3.60 9.52
N LYS A 56 9.81 -4.21 10.08
CA LYS A 56 9.97 -5.02 11.28
C LYS A 56 10.85 -6.21 10.93
N LYS A 57 11.90 -6.46 11.74
CA LYS A 57 12.64 -7.73 11.69
C LYS A 57 11.61 -8.85 11.76
N PHE A 58 11.57 -9.68 10.73
CA PHE A 58 10.71 -10.85 10.70
C PHE A 58 11.02 -11.69 11.94
N ARG A 59 10.07 -11.76 12.88
CA ARG A 59 10.09 -12.74 13.96
C ARG A 59 9.19 -13.88 13.47
N PRO A 60 9.74 -15.06 13.15
CA PRO A 60 8.90 -16.20 12.84
C PRO A 60 8.03 -16.51 14.06
N ALA A 61 6.74 -16.19 13.98
CA ALA A 61 5.76 -16.46 15.03
C ALA A 61 5.10 -17.84 14.84
N PHE A 62 5.78 -18.78 14.17
CA PHE A 62 5.29 -20.13 13.99
C PHE A 62 5.91 -21.06 15.05
N ARG A 63 5.32 -21.08 16.24
CA ARG A 63 5.49 -22.25 17.12
C ARG A 63 4.69 -23.37 16.47
N LYS A 64 5.37 -24.40 15.94
CA LYS A 64 4.70 -25.67 15.65
C LYS A 64 4.02 -26.10 16.96
N ARG A 65 2.70 -26.21 16.97
CA ARG A 65 2.04 -27.09 17.94
C ARG A 65 2.27 -28.49 17.40
N GLU A 66 3.09 -29.25 18.12
CA GLU A 66 3.20 -30.69 17.93
C GLU A 66 1.82 -31.28 18.28
N CYS A 67 1.23 -31.99 17.31
CA CYS A 67 0.04 -32.81 17.53
C CYS A 67 0.48 -34.17 18.04
#